data_AF-A0A821W3Y9-F1
#
_entry.id   AF-A0A821W3Y9-F1
#
_cell.length_a   1.000
_cell.length_b   1.000
_cell.length_c   1.000
_cell.angle_alpha   90.00
_cell.angle_beta   90.00
_cell.angle_gamma   90.00
#
_symmetry.space_group_name_H-M   'P 1'
#
loop_
_entity.id
_entity.type
_entity.pdbx_description
1 polymer ?
#
loop_
_entity_poly.entity_id
_entity_poly.type
_entity_poly.pdbx_seq_one_letter_code
_entity_poly.pdbx_strand_id
1 'polypeptide(L)'
;MSCSAKTDMIIYDLKGQILERLDTYLMNTHSAKISPCGRFVVATGFSPDVKVMEVCFTRNGDFKQVVKAFELTGHNSGIYDVAFTPDTSHIATISKDGTWKLFHTNIKYTLGESPHVLETGTYTPGVNPPRIALSPNAEVLALACDTNVSFYDTYTGKLFGTVENIYSSSINYVSFDSSGQYLYVCGERAVRILHNVCGWSTSIDTCTRLLATKQTSATVERLNKTIQECKEKLAKFNN
;
A
#
# COMPACT_ATOMS: atom_id res chain seq x y z
N MET A 1 -3.51 5.49 17.49
CA MET A 1 -4.81 4.82 17.19
C MET A 1 -4.71 3.37 17.65
N SER A 2 -5.79 2.82 18.20
CA SER A 2 -5.98 1.38 18.36
C SER A 2 -7.27 0.96 17.66
N CYS A 3 -7.32 -0.25 17.13
CA CYS A 3 -8.56 -0.86 16.66
C CYS A 3 -8.74 -2.23 17.30
N SER A 4 -9.95 -2.52 17.75
CA SER A 4 -10.30 -3.81 18.33
C SER A 4 -10.53 -4.85 17.24
N ALA A 5 -10.46 -6.13 17.60
CA ALA A 5 -10.85 -7.21 16.69
C ALA A 5 -12.33 -7.18 16.31
N LYS A 6 -13.17 -6.44 17.06
CA LYS A 6 -14.59 -6.21 16.75
C LYS A 6 -14.71 -4.97 15.86
N THR A 7 -15.35 -3.92 16.36
CA THR A 7 -15.66 -2.74 15.57
C THR A 7 -15.12 -1.43 16.15
N ASP A 8 -14.67 -1.43 17.40
CA ASP A 8 -14.18 -0.20 18.04
C ASP A 8 -12.84 0.26 17.45
N MET A 9 -12.80 1.51 16.97
CA MET A 9 -11.59 2.23 16.64
C MET A 9 -11.46 3.43 17.57
N ILE A 10 -10.32 3.54 18.25
CA ILE A 10 -10.05 4.62 19.21
C ILE A 10 -8.84 5.42 18.74
N ILE A 11 -9.03 6.74 18.69
CA ILE A 11 -7.99 7.69 18.31
C ILE A 11 -7.54 8.40 19.59
N TYR A 12 -6.22 8.51 19.74
CA TYR A 12 -5.59 9.09 20.91
C TYR A 12 -4.65 10.21 20.49
N ASP A 13 -4.48 11.18 21.38
CA ASP A 13 -3.36 12.12 21.33
C ASP A 13 -2.06 11.42 21.73
N LEU A 14 -0.92 12.06 21.45
CA LEU A 14 0.43 11.63 21.85
C LEU A 14 0.57 11.46 23.37
N LYS A 15 -0.24 12.15 24.17
CA LYS A 15 -0.31 11.98 25.64
C LYS A 15 -1.12 10.76 26.09
N GLY A 16 -1.70 10.00 25.16
CA GLY A 16 -2.55 8.83 25.45
C GLY A 16 -3.99 9.17 25.84
N GLN A 17 -4.40 10.43 25.72
CA GLN A 17 -5.80 10.84 25.93
C GLN A 17 -6.66 10.44 24.74
N ILE A 18 -7.88 9.97 24.99
CA ILE A 18 -8.82 9.59 23.94
C ILE A 18 -9.36 10.87 23.30
N LEU A 19 -9.17 11.00 21.99
CA LEU A 19 -9.73 12.06 21.16
C LEU A 19 -11.14 11.68 20.68
N GLU A 20 -11.27 10.49 20.09
CA GLU A 20 -12.53 10.01 19.50
C GLU A 20 -12.66 8.49 19.66
N ARG A 21 -13.90 8.00 19.79
CA ARG A 21 -14.26 6.58 19.67
C ARG A 21 -15.22 6.41 18.51
N LEU A 22 -14.87 5.55 17.56
CA LEU A 22 -15.60 5.31 16.34
C LEU A 22 -16.00 3.83 16.26
N ASP A 23 -17.24 3.58 15.87
CA ASP A 23 -17.68 2.25 15.46
C ASP A 23 -17.43 2.11 13.95
N THR A 24 -16.56 1.18 13.58
CA THR A 24 -16.19 0.93 12.17
C THR A 24 -17.28 0.16 11.42
N TYR A 25 -18.21 -0.50 12.12
CA TYR A 25 -19.23 -1.38 11.55
C TYR A 25 -18.68 -2.51 10.65
N LEU A 26 -17.42 -2.90 10.84
CA LEU A 26 -16.75 -3.91 10.01
C LEU A 26 -16.96 -5.36 10.47
N MET A 27 -17.72 -5.55 11.55
CA MET A 27 -17.89 -6.78 12.34
C MET A 27 -16.58 -7.32 12.93
N ASN A 28 -15.64 -7.72 12.06
CA ASN A 28 -14.26 -8.02 12.43
C ASN A 28 -13.30 -7.10 11.68
N THR A 29 -12.41 -6.46 12.41
CA THR A 29 -11.34 -5.66 11.82
C THR A 29 -10.15 -6.56 11.49
N HIS A 30 -9.67 -6.49 10.25
CA HIS A 30 -8.49 -7.21 9.79
C HIS A 30 -7.22 -6.35 9.90
N SER A 31 -7.29 -5.08 9.52
CA SER A 31 -6.17 -4.16 9.56
C SER A 31 -6.66 -2.74 9.87
N ALA A 32 -5.81 -1.95 10.51
CA ALA A 32 -6.04 -0.52 10.70
C ALA A 32 -4.73 0.23 10.47
N LYS A 33 -4.78 1.32 9.71
CA LYS A 33 -3.61 2.08 9.28
C LYS A 33 -3.87 3.58 9.41
N ILE A 34 -2.79 4.31 9.69
CA ILE A 34 -2.74 5.77 9.61
C ILE A 34 -1.97 6.11 8.33
N SER A 35 -2.44 7.10 7.58
CA SER A 35 -1.68 7.59 6.43
C SER A 35 -0.34 8.18 6.87
N PRO A 36 0.72 8.13 6.05
CA PRO A 36 2.02 8.70 6.40
C PRO A 36 1.98 10.20 6.69
N CYS A 37 1.04 10.94 6.10
CA CYS A 37 0.82 12.35 6.42
C CYS A 37 0.08 12.60 7.74
N GLY A 38 -0.35 11.55 8.46
CA GLY A 38 -1.07 11.64 9.73
C GLY A 38 -2.52 12.10 9.64
N ARG A 39 -2.98 12.48 8.45
CA ARG A 39 -4.32 13.07 8.22
C ARG A 39 -5.44 12.03 8.17
N PHE A 40 -5.17 10.87 7.58
CA PHE A 40 -6.20 9.88 7.30
C PHE A 40 -6.01 8.63 8.13
N VAL A 41 -7.15 8.02 8.44
CA VAL A 41 -7.26 6.79 9.19
C VAL A 41 -8.18 5.83 8.49
N VAL A 42 -7.79 4.56 8.45
CA VAL A 42 -8.49 3.50 7.75
C VAL A 42 -8.54 2.26 8.62
N ALA A 43 -9.70 1.60 8.61
CA ALA A 43 -9.87 0.25 9.11
C ALA A 43 -10.47 -0.62 8.00
N THR A 44 -10.03 -1.87 7.89
CA THR A 44 -10.50 -2.86 6.92
C THR A 44 -11.08 -4.07 7.64
N GLY A 45 -12.02 -4.77 6.99
CA GLY A 45 -12.74 -5.89 7.60
C GLY A 45 -13.66 -6.59 6.62
N PHE A 46 -14.84 -7.04 7.07
CA PHE A 46 -15.75 -7.81 6.20
C PHE A 46 -16.48 -6.99 5.13
N SER A 47 -16.46 -5.65 5.23
CA SER A 47 -17.06 -4.78 4.22
C SER A 47 -16.22 -4.73 2.95
N PRO A 48 -16.85 -4.72 1.75
CA PRO A 48 -16.13 -4.54 0.49
C PRO A 48 -15.58 -3.13 0.28
N ASP A 49 -16.14 -2.15 0.97
CA ASP A 49 -15.73 -0.76 0.82
C ASP A 49 -14.77 -0.37 1.93
N VAL A 50 -13.73 0.39 1.58
CA VAL A 50 -12.79 0.93 2.56
C VAL A 50 -13.16 2.38 2.85
N LYS A 51 -13.60 2.63 4.08
CA LYS A 51 -13.87 4.00 4.56
C LYS A 51 -12.57 4.67 4.96
N VAL A 52 -12.25 5.78 4.29
CA VAL A 52 -11.13 6.64 4.65
C VAL A 52 -11.67 7.82 5.45
N MET A 53 -11.26 7.92 6.70
CA MET A 53 -11.69 8.97 7.61
C MET A 53 -10.56 10.00 7.76
N GLU A 54 -10.92 11.28 7.78
CA GLU A 54 -10.01 12.38 8.08
C GLU A 54 -10.10 12.73 9.57
N VAL A 55 -8.93 12.86 10.21
CA VAL A 55 -8.80 13.42 11.55
C VAL A 55 -8.61 14.93 11.41
N CYS A 56 -9.67 15.70 11.70
CA CYS A 56 -9.66 17.14 11.54
C CYS A 56 -9.13 17.83 12.80
N PHE A 57 -8.20 18.77 12.61
CA PHE A 57 -7.72 19.68 13.64
C PHE A 57 -8.12 21.12 13.29
N THR A 58 -8.25 21.95 14.31
CA THR A 58 -8.42 23.40 14.14
C THR A 58 -7.12 24.05 13.67
N ARG A 59 -7.18 25.32 13.24
CA ARG A 59 -5.97 26.09 12.89
C ARG A 59 -4.98 26.22 14.06
N ASN A 60 -5.48 26.09 15.29
CA ASN A 60 -4.68 26.18 16.50
C ASN A 60 -4.04 24.82 16.90
N GLY A 61 -4.34 23.75 16.16
CA GLY A 61 -3.83 22.41 16.42
C GLY A 61 -4.71 21.57 17.35
N ASP A 62 -5.82 22.12 17.85
CA ASP A 62 -6.74 21.37 18.71
C ASP A 62 -7.56 20.37 17.88
N PHE A 63 -7.77 19.17 18.43
CA PHE A 63 -8.64 18.17 17.82
C PHE A 63 -10.06 18.71 17.64
N LYS A 64 -10.63 18.52 16.46
CA LYS A 64 -11.99 18.98 16.14
C LYS A 64 -12.98 17.82 16.08
N GLN A 65 -12.75 16.89 15.16
CA GLN A 65 -13.64 15.75 14.89
C GLN A 65 -12.96 14.76 13.95
N VAL A 66 -13.57 13.58 13.80
CA VAL A 66 -13.22 12.63 12.74
C VAL A 66 -14.41 12.43 11.82
N VAL A 67 -14.20 12.64 10.52
CA VAL A 67 -15.26 12.55 9.51
C VAL A 67 -14.84 11.66 8.36
N LYS A 68 -15.82 11.02 7.71
CA LYS A 68 -15.57 10.30 6.46
C LYS A 68 -15.13 11.29 5.38
N ALA A 69 -13.93 11.09 4.84
CA ALA A 69 -13.41 11.87 3.73
C ALA A 69 -13.90 11.32 2.40
N PHE A 70 -13.61 10.03 2.15
CA PHE A 70 -14.00 9.32 0.94
C PHE A 70 -14.04 7.81 1.19
N GLU A 71 -14.53 7.06 0.21
CA GLU A 71 -14.59 5.60 0.23
C GLU A 71 -13.87 5.03 -1.00
N LEU A 72 -13.13 3.94 -0.79
CA LEU A 72 -12.60 3.13 -1.88
C LEU A 72 -13.60 2.01 -2.14
N THR A 73 -14.22 2.03 -3.32
CA THR A 73 -15.27 1.10 -3.70
C THR A 73 -14.84 0.25 -4.91
N GLY A 74 -15.55 -0.86 -5.13
CA GLY A 74 -15.38 -1.71 -6.32
C GLY A 74 -14.85 -3.11 -6.05
N HIS A 75 -14.56 -3.47 -4.80
CA HIS A 75 -14.38 -4.86 -4.41
C HIS A 75 -15.72 -5.55 -4.19
N ASN A 76 -15.73 -6.88 -4.27
CA ASN A 76 -16.95 -7.69 -4.14
C ASN A 76 -17.00 -8.47 -2.81
N SER A 77 -15.98 -8.35 -1.97
CA SER A 77 -15.89 -9.03 -0.68
C SER A 77 -14.99 -8.24 0.29
N GLY A 78 -14.91 -8.72 1.53
CA GLY A 78 -14.19 -8.06 2.62
C GLY A 78 -12.71 -7.80 2.31
N ILE A 79 -12.22 -6.67 2.80
CA ILE A 79 -10.85 -6.21 2.62
C ILE A 79 -9.96 -6.71 3.76
N TYR A 80 -8.88 -7.39 3.40
CA TYR A 80 -7.93 -7.94 4.37
C TYR A 80 -6.93 -6.89 4.84
N ASP A 81 -6.36 -6.11 3.93
CA ASP A 81 -5.30 -5.16 4.29
C ASP A 81 -5.26 -3.98 3.32
N VAL A 82 -4.59 -2.91 3.74
CA VAL A 82 -4.44 -1.65 3.01
C VAL A 82 -3.02 -1.10 3.17
N ALA A 83 -2.47 -0.54 2.10
CA ALA A 83 -1.16 0.10 2.09
C ALA A 83 -1.24 1.50 1.46
N PHE A 84 -0.53 2.46 2.07
CA PHE A 84 -0.40 3.83 1.57
C PHE A 84 0.96 4.02 0.90
N THR A 85 1.01 4.90 -0.09
CA THR A 85 2.28 5.54 -0.47
C THR A 85 2.71 6.58 0.57
N PRO A 86 4.02 6.88 0.70
CA PRO A 86 4.53 7.92 1.59
C PRO A 86 3.92 9.31 1.37
N ASP A 87 3.60 9.65 0.13
CA ASP A 87 2.94 10.91 -0.23
C ASP A 87 1.40 10.86 -0.07
N THR A 88 0.83 9.70 0.31
CA THR A 88 -0.62 9.49 0.47
C THR A 88 -1.42 9.70 -0.83
N SER A 89 -0.74 9.77 -1.99
CA SER A 89 -1.39 9.95 -3.28
C SER A 89 -1.97 8.65 -3.85
N HIS A 90 -1.55 7.50 -3.33
CA HIS A 90 -2.09 6.21 -3.71
C HIS A 90 -2.38 5.33 -2.48
N ILE A 91 -3.40 4.49 -2.65
CA ILE A 91 -3.76 3.44 -1.69
C ILE A 91 -3.92 2.13 -2.45
N ALA A 92 -3.28 1.07 -1.95
CA ALA A 92 -3.51 -0.29 -2.44
C ALA A 92 -4.35 -1.07 -1.43
N THR A 93 -5.32 -1.84 -1.92
CA THR A 93 -6.19 -2.70 -1.11
C THR A 93 -6.11 -4.14 -1.60
N ILE A 94 -6.29 -5.10 -0.69
CA ILE A 94 -6.41 -6.51 -1.02
C ILE A 94 -7.67 -7.12 -0.41
N SER A 95 -8.41 -7.87 -1.22
CA SER A 95 -9.75 -8.34 -0.90
C SER A 95 -9.87 -9.85 -0.96
N LYS A 96 -10.79 -10.39 -0.17
CA LYS A 96 -11.21 -11.80 -0.21
C LYS A 96 -11.79 -12.22 -1.56
N ASP A 97 -12.18 -11.28 -2.41
CA ASP A 97 -12.61 -11.57 -3.79
C ASP A 97 -11.49 -12.08 -4.71
N GLY A 98 -10.24 -12.15 -4.23
CA GLY A 98 -9.08 -12.63 -5.00
C GLY A 98 -8.44 -11.54 -5.87
N THR A 99 -8.81 -10.28 -5.64
CA THR A 99 -8.24 -9.12 -6.33
C THR A 99 -7.53 -8.18 -5.37
N TRP A 100 -6.53 -7.50 -5.91
CA TRP A 100 -5.98 -6.28 -5.32
C TRP A 100 -6.30 -5.10 -6.24
N LYS A 101 -6.46 -3.92 -5.66
CA LYS A 101 -6.72 -2.69 -6.39
C LYS A 101 -5.74 -1.61 -5.96
N LEU A 102 -5.29 -0.82 -6.93
CA LEU A 102 -4.55 0.41 -6.69
C LEU A 102 -5.46 1.59 -6.98
N PHE A 103 -5.55 2.53 -6.04
CA PHE A 103 -6.35 3.73 -6.15
C PHE A 103 -5.48 4.98 -6.20
N HIS A 104 -5.89 5.95 -7.00
CA HIS A 104 -5.41 7.32 -6.89
C HIS A 104 -6.27 8.08 -5.88
N THR A 105 -5.62 8.62 -4.85
CA THR A 105 -6.27 9.26 -3.69
C THR A 105 -5.88 10.72 -3.50
N ASN A 106 -5.07 11.29 -4.40
CA ASN A 106 -4.80 12.73 -4.42
C ASN A 106 -5.95 13.49 -5.09
N ILE A 107 -7.10 13.46 -4.44
CA ILE A 107 -8.37 14.01 -4.94
C ILE A 107 -8.86 15.17 -4.06
N LYS A 108 -9.64 16.07 -4.65
CA LYS A 108 -10.38 17.10 -3.92
C LYS A 108 -11.73 16.56 -3.46
N TYR A 109 -11.73 15.63 -2.51
CA TYR A 109 -12.96 15.02 -2.00
C TYR A 109 -13.93 16.04 -1.37
N THR A 110 -13.45 17.18 -0.88
CA THR A 110 -14.32 18.29 -0.41
C THR A 110 -15.16 18.91 -1.52
N LEU A 111 -14.76 18.74 -2.79
CA LEU A 111 -15.51 19.15 -3.98
C LEU A 111 -16.34 18.00 -4.58
N GLY A 112 -16.40 16.84 -3.91
CA GLY A 112 -17.14 15.67 -4.39
C GLY A 112 -16.37 14.77 -5.36
N GLU A 113 -15.07 14.99 -5.56
CA GLU A 113 -14.23 14.08 -6.33
C GLU A 113 -14.09 12.74 -5.60
N SER A 114 -14.12 11.63 -6.36
CA SER A 114 -14.02 10.27 -5.82
C SER A 114 -12.70 9.61 -6.22
N PRO A 115 -12.16 8.71 -5.39
CA PRO A 115 -10.95 7.97 -5.76
C PRO A 115 -11.17 7.15 -7.02
N HIS A 116 -10.17 7.09 -7.89
CA HIS A 116 -10.22 6.30 -9.11
C HIS A 116 -9.34 5.05 -8.98
N VAL A 117 -9.85 3.91 -9.44
CA VAL A 117 -9.06 2.68 -9.58
C VAL A 117 -8.09 2.90 -10.73
N LEU A 118 -6.79 2.87 -10.44
CA LEU A 118 -5.74 2.90 -11.45
C LEU A 118 -5.58 1.54 -12.11
N GLU A 119 -5.44 0.50 -11.30
CA GLU A 119 -5.26 -0.86 -11.78
C GLU A 119 -5.89 -1.89 -10.84
N THR A 120 -6.25 -3.04 -11.41
CA THR A 120 -6.74 -4.21 -10.68
C THR A 120 -5.98 -5.44 -11.14
N GLY A 121 -5.36 -6.15 -10.20
CA GLY A 121 -4.76 -7.45 -10.47
C GLY A 121 -5.41 -8.56 -9.68
N THR A 122 -5.18 -9.80 -10.12
CA THR A 122 -5.65 -11.00 -9.45
C THR A 122 -4.50 -11.66 -8.70
N TYR A 123 -4.83 -12.31 -7.59
CA TYR A 123 -3.91 -13.12 -6.82
C TYR A 123 -4.59 -14.43 -6.42
N THR A 124 -3.80 -15.45 -6.10
CA THR A 124 -4.33 -16.72 -5.62
C THR A 124 -4.55 -16.64 -4.11
N PRO A 125 -5.80 -16.71 -3.62
CA PRO A 125 -6.07 -16.67 -2.18
C PRO A 125 -5.49 -17.90 -1.49
N GLY A 126 -4.84 -17.65 -0.35
CA GLY A 126 -4.29 -18.67 0.53
C GLY A 126 -5.24 -19.05 1.66
N VAL A 127 -4.72 -19.79 2.64
CA VAL A 127 -5.47 -20.17 3.85
C VAL A 127 -5.65 -18.96 4.77
N ASN A 128 -4.62 -18.11 4.87
CA ASN A 128 -4.60 -16.97 5.78
C ASN A 128 -4.90 -15.64 5.05
N PRO A 129 -5.42 -14.62 5.77
CA PRO A 129 -5.57 -13.27 5.25
C PRO A 129 -4.22 -12.71 4.76
N PRO A 130 -4.08 -12.37 3.47
CA PRO A 130 -2.82 -11.84 2.94
C PRO A 130 -2.48 -10.46 3.52
N ARG A 131 -1.24 -10.03 3.32
CA ARG A 131 -0.75 -8.68 3.63
C ARG A 131 -0.26 -8.01 2.38
N ILE A 132 -0.45 -6.70 2.32
CA ILE A 132 -0.08 -5.88 1.16
C ILE A 132 0.93 -4.82 1.57
N ALA A 133 1.93 -4.61 0.72
CA ALA A 133 2.85 -3.49 0.81
C ALA A 133 2.98 -2.83 -0.56
N LEU A 134 3.04 -1.51 -0.56
CA LEU A 134 3.21 -0.70 -1.76
C LEU A 134 4.57 -0.01 -1.72
N SER A 135 5.30 -0.02 -2.82
CA SER A 135 6.58 0.66 -2.90
C SER A 135 6.41 2.18 -2.77
N PRO A 136 7.43 2.91 -2.30
CA PRO A 136 7.36 4.37 -2.13
C PRO A 136 6.96 5.14 -3.40
N ASN A 137 7.34 4.63 -4.57
CA ASN A 137 7.03 5.20 -5.88
C ASN A 137 5.72 4.67 -6.50
N ALA A 138 4.99 3.82 -5.77
CA ALA A 138 3.77 3.15 -6.22
C ALA A 138 3.91 2.24 -7.45
N GLU A 139 5.13 1.91 -7.92
CA GLU A 139 5.36 1.07 -9.11
C GLU A 139 5.30 -0.43 -8.83
N VAL A 140 5.54 -0.83 -7.58
CA VAL A 140 5.59 -2.24 -7.18
C VAL A 140 4.66 -2.48 -6.01
N LEU A 141 3.88 -3.54 -6.12
CA LEU A 141 2.99 -4.03 -5.08
C LEU A 141 3.46 -5.42 -4.66
N ALA A 142 3.77 -5.58 -3.38
CA ALA A 142 4.15 -6.86 -2.78
C ALA A 142 2.96 -7.44 -2.01
N LEU A 143 2.60 -8.68 -2.33
CA LEU A 143 1.57 -9.46 -1.66
C LEU A 143 2.20 -10.63 -0.93
N ALA A 144 2.06 -10.64 0.40
CA ALA A 144 2.35 -11.81 1.19
C ALA A 144 1.09 -12.67 1.32
N CYS A 145 1.13 -13.88 0.77
CA CYS A 145 0.07 -14.86 0.86
C CYS A 145 0.65 -16.16 1.40
N ASP A 146 0.18 -16.59 2.57
CA ASP A 146 0.76 -17.71 3.34
C ASP A 146 2.30 -17.56 3.49
N THR A 147 3.07 -18.45 2.89
CA THR A 147 4.55 -18.50 2.97
C THR A 147 5.26 -17.75 1.85
N ASN A 148 4.51 -17.22 0.89
CA ASN A 148 5.01 -16.71 -0.37
C ASN A 148 4.84 -15.19 -0.45
N VAL A 149 5.76 -14.53 -1.15
CA VAL A 149 5.61 -13.11 -1.51
C VAL A 149 5.62 -12.97 -3.03
N SER A 150 4.51 -12.47 -3.56
CA SER A 150 4.34 -12.15 -4.98
C SER A 150 4.57 -10.67 -5.21
N PHE A 151 5.31 -10.33 -6.26
CA PHE A 151 5.55 -8.95 -6.69
C PHE A 151 4.79 -8.66 -7.98
N TYR A 152 4.03 -7.57 -7.97
CA TYR A 152 3.23 -7.11 -9.10
C TYR A 152 3.73 -5.75 -9.56
N ASP A 153 3.76 -5.57 -10.88
CA ASP A 153 3.87 -4.26 -11.51
C ASP A 153 2.50 -3.57 -11.45
N THR A 154 2.44 -2.42 -10.79
CA THR A 154 1.19 -1.69 -10.60
C THR A 154 0.71 -0.97 -11.85
N TYR A 155 1.58 -0.78 -12.86
CA TYR A 155 1.20 -0.15 -14.12
C TYR A 155 0.53 -1.15 -15.06
N THR A 156 1.05 -2.38 -15.12
CA THR A 156 0.52 -3.41 -16.03
C THR A 156 -0.44 -4.38 -15.36
N GLY A 157 -0.50 -4.39 -14.03
CA GLY A 157 -1.25 -5.36 -13.24
C GLY A 157 -0.65 -6.77 -13.27
N LYS A 158 0.49 -6.97 -13.92
CA LYS A 158 1.08 -8.29 -14.14
C LYS A 158 1.94 -8.73 -12.96
N LEU A 159 1.90 -10.04 -12.68
CA LEU A 159 2.82 -10.70 -11.77
C LEU A 159 4.23 -10.69 -12.38
N PHE A 160 5.18 -10.09 -11.68
CA PHE A 160 6.60 -10.12 -12.06
C PHE A 160 7.25 -11.43 -11.63
N GLY A 161 7.00 -11.86 -10.39
CA GLY A 161 7.55 -13.09 -9.85
C GLY A 161 7.11 -13.33 -8.41
N THR A 162 7.29 -14.56 -7.95
CA THR A 162 6.96 -14.99 -6.59
C THR A 162 8.20 -15.55 -5.93
N VAL A 163 8.49 -15.10 -4.71
CA VAL A 163 9.47 -15.72 -3.83
C VAL A 163 8.71 -16.70 -2.94
N GLU A 164 8.91 -17.99 -3.21
CA GLU A 164 8.21 -19.07 -2.53
C GLU A 164 8.93 -19.52 -1.25
N ASN A 165 8.18 -20.07 -0.31
CA ASN A 165 8.70 -20.74 0.89
C ASN A 165 9.68 -19.87 1.70
N ILE A 166 9.33 -18.59 1.88
CA ILE A 166 10.16 -17.66 2.68
C ILE A 166 10.18 -18.12 4.15
N TYR A 167 9.06 -18.60 4.67
CA TYR A 167 8.96 -19.19 6.00
C TYR A 167 8.25 -20.54 5.93
N SER A 168 8.33 -21.32 7.01
CA SER A 168 7.53 -22.55 7.15
C SER A 168 6.10 -22.25 7.61
N SER A 169 5.87 -21.08 8.20
CA SER A 169 4.56 -20.56 8.58
C SER A 169 4.13 -19.34 7.79
N SER A 170 2.87 -18.93 7.97
CA SER A 170 2.32 -17.72 7.35
C SER A 170 3.09 -16.45 7.72
N ILE A 171 3.20 -15.54 6.76
CA ILE A 171 3.79 -14.21 6.91
C ILE A 171 2.80 -13.29 7.62
N ASN A 172 3.27 -12.61 8.66
CA ASN A 172 2.43 -11.73 9.48
C ASN A 172 2.40 -10.28 8.97
N TYR A 173 3.52 -9.82 8.39
CA TYR A 173 3.67 -8.44 7.97
C TYR A 173 4.69 -8.29 6.83
N VAL A 174 4.44 -7.33 5.95
CA VAL A 174 5.37 -6.91 4.90
C VAL A 174 5.43 -5.39 4.83
N SER A 175 6.62 -4.85 4.55
CA SER A 175 6.80 -3.40 4.39
C SER A 175 8.03 -3.11 3.54
N PHE A 176 7.91 -2.16 2.61
CA PHE A 176 9.06 -1.63 1.89
C PHE A 176 9.86 -0.66 2.74
N ASP A 177 11.16 -0.57 2.47
CA ASP A 177 11.98 0.53 2.97
C ASP A 177 11.59 1.86 2.30
N SER A 178 12.00 2.98 2.89
CA SER A 178 11.67 4.31 2.36
C SER A 178 12.28 4.59 0.98
N SER A 179 13.34 3.88 0.58
CA SER A 179 13.93 4.01 -0.76
C SER A 179 13.33 3.06 -1.80
N GLY A 180 12.54 2.07 -1.38
CA GLY A 180 11.92 1.07 -2.26
C GLY A 180 12.88 0.00 -2.78
N GLN A 181 14.11 -0.08 -2.25
CA GLN A 181 15.13 -1.05 -2.65
C GLN A 181 14.98 -2.40 -1.95
N TYR A 182 14.39 -2.41 -0.76
CA TYR A 182 14.26 -3.59 0.10
C TYR A 182 12.83 -3.80 0.55
N LEU A 183 12.43 -5.06 0.68
CA LEU A 183 11.19 -5.48 1.32
C LEU A 183 11.52 -6.23 2.61
N TYR A 184 11.01 -5.73 3.73
CA TYR A 184 11.04 -6.42 5.02
C TYR A 184 9.86 -7.37 5.11
N VAL A 185 10.15 -8.65 5.32
CA VAL A 185 9.14 -9.70 5.48
C VAL A 185 9.27 -10.27 6.88
N CYS A 186 8.23 -10.06 7.69
CA CYS A 186 8.18 -10.56 9.07
C CYS A 186 7.32 -11.81 9.15
N GLY A 187 7.96 -12.91 9.55
CA GLY A 187 7.33 -14.19 9.82
C GLY A 187 8.10 -14.94 10.91
N GLU A 188 7.47 -15.90 11.57
CA GLU A 188 8.08 -16.69 12.64
C GLU A 188 8.89 -15.85 13.66
N ARG A 189 10.18 -16.17 13.84
CA ARG A 189 11.09 -15.56 14.82
C ARG A 189 12.13 -14.62 14.19
N ALA A 190 12.06 -14.37 12.89
CA ALA A 190 13.07 -13.58 12.19
C ALA A 190 12.43 -12.62 11.18
N VAL A 191 13.13 -11.51 10.90
CA VAL A 191 12.78 -10.64 9.78
C VAL A 191 13.75 -10.94 8.65
N ARG A 192 13.22 -11.26 7.48
CA ARG A 192 13.98 -11.46 6.25
C ARG A 192 13.90 -10.21 5.39
N ILE A 193 14.99 -9.90 4.70
CA ILE A 193 15.12 -8.75 3.83
C ILE A 193 15.25 -9.27 2.40
N LEU A 194 14.34 -8.87 1.53
CA LEU A 194 14.38 -9.20 0.10
C LEU A 194 14.78 -7.97 -0.70
N HIS A 195 15.57 -8.16 -1.75
CA HIS A 195 15.83 -7.12 -2.73
C HIS A 195 14.61 -6.93 -3.64
N ASN A 196 14.20 -5.68 -3.85
CA ASN A 196 13.12 -5.35 -4.77
C ASN A 196 13.60 -5.38 -6.23
N VAL A 197 13.89 -6.58 -6.74
CA VAL A 197 14.35 -6.79 -8.13
C VAL A 197 13.30 -6.31 -9.14
N CYS A 198 12.01 -6.55 -8.83
CA CYS A 198 10.88 -6.06 -9.61
C CYS A 198 10.95 -4.53 -9.79
N GLY A 199 11.26 -3.80 -8.72
CA GLY A 199 11.37 -2.34 -8.73
C GLY A 199 12.41 -1.80 -9.70
N TRP A 200 13.55 -2.48 -9.87
CA TRP A 200 14.53 -2.04 -10.87
C TRP A 200 14.03 -2.22 -12.30
N SER A 201 13.29 -3.30 -12.58
CA SER A 201 12.69 -3.52 -13.90
C SER A 201 11.60 -2.48 -14.20
N THR A 202 10.65 -2.29 -13.26
CA THR A 202 9.55 -1.33 -13.45
C THR A 202 10.07 0.10 -13.56
N SER A 203 11.11 0.47 -12.79
CA SER A 203 11.72 1.79 -12.90
C SER A 203 12.43 2.03 -14.23
N ILE A 204 13.02 0.99 -14.85
CA ILE A 204 13.55 1.11 -16.23
C ILE A 204 12.39 1.36 -17.21
N ASP A 205 11.30 0.62 -17.10
CA ASP A 205 10.14 0.76 -17.98
C ASP A 205 9.47 2.14 -17.80
N THR A 206 9.37 2.65 -16.58
CA THR A 206 8.90 4.02 -16.33
C THR A 206 9.85 5.06 -16.91
N CYS A 207 11.16 4.94 -16.68
CA CYS A 207 12.12 5.91 -17.19
C CYS A 207 12.15 5.93 -18.73
N THR A 208 12.09 4.77 -19.38
CA THR A 208 12.04 4.66 -20.85
C THR A 208 10.77 5.28 -21.43
N ARG A 209 9.62 5.10 -20.79
CA ARG A 209 8.38 5.80 -21.16
C ARG A 209 8.48 7.32 -21.00
N LEU A 210 9.06 7.79 -19.90
CA LEU A 210 9.25 9.22 -19.67
C LEU A 210 10.20 9.83 -20.71
N LEU A 211 11.25 9.11 -21.13
CA LEU A 211 12.15 9.54 -22.19
C LEU A 211 11.48 9.64 -23.57
N ALA A 212 10.40 8.87 -23.82
CA ALA A 212 9.63 8.97 -25.05
C ALA A 212 8.79 10.28 -25.13
N THR A 213 8.61 10.98 -24.01
CA THR A 213 7.93 12.27 -23.97
C THR A 213 8.90 13.44 -24.08
N LYS A 214 8.42 14.64 -24.41
CA LYS A 214 9.26 15.85 -24.43
C LYS A 214 9.75 16.16 -23.02
N GLN A 215 11.04 15.96 -22.79
CA GLN A 215 11.71 16.21 -21.52
C GLN A 215 12.84 17.22 -21.71
N THR A 216 13.21 17.92 -20.64
CA THR A 216 14.39 18.80 -20.65
C THR A 216 15.67 17.98 -20.72
N SER A 217 16.76 18.57 -21.21
CA SER A 217 18.08 17.91 -21.30
C SER A 217 18.54 17.36 -19.95
N ALA A 218 18.38 18.14 -18.87
CA ALA A 218 18.74 17.72 -17.51
C ALA A 218 17.89 16.52 -17.03
N THR A 219 16.59 16.49 -17.35
CA THR A 219 15.73 15.36 -17.02
C THR A 219 16.14 14.10 -17.78
N VAL A 220 16.47 14.22 -19.06
CA VAL A 220 16.93 13.10 -19.91
C VAL A 220 18.21 12.49 -19.36
N GLU A 221 19.19 13.31 -18.97
CA GLU A 221 20.44 12.84 -18.37
C GLU A 221 20.18 12.08 -17.06
N ARG A 222 19.33 12.61 -16.18
CA ARG A 222 18.95 11.95 -14.93
C ARG A 222 18.26 10.61 -15.17
N LEU A 223 17.32 10.54 -16.12
CA LEU A 223 16.60 9.31 -16.45
C LEU A 223 17.54 8.25 -17.01
N ASN A 224 18.46 8.63 -17.92
CA ASN A 224 19.45 7.71 -18.46
C ASN A 224 20.39 7.17 -17.37
N LYS A 225 20.82 8.02 -16.44
CA LYS A 225 21.64 7.59 -15.30
C LYS A 225 20.89 6.57 -14.43
N THR A 226 19.64 6.83 -14.09
CA THR A 226 18.82 5.88 -13.32
C THR A 226 18.65 4.55 -14.05
N ILE A 227 18.38 4.57 -15.36
CA ILE A 227 18.26 3.34 -16.17
C ILE A 227 19.56 2.53 -16.10
N GLN A 228 20.71 3.19 -16.22
CA GLN A 228 22.01 2.53 -16.19
C GLN A 228 22.26 1.87 -14.81
N GLU A 229 22.01 2.59 -13.72
CA GLU A 229 22.16 2.05 -12.36
C GLU A 229 21.22 0.86 -12.10
N CYS A 230 19.96 0.93 -12.56
CA CYS A 230 19.01 -0.17 -12.44
C CYS A 230 19.45 -1.39 -13.25
N LYS A 231 19.97 -1.21 -14.47
CA LYS A 231 20.50 -2.30 -15.31
C LYS A 231 21.71 -2.98 -14.67
N GLU A 232 22.62 -2.20 -14.11
CA GLU A 232 23.80 -2.73 -13.40
C GLU A 232 23.42 -3.53 -12.16
N LYS A 233 22.39 -3.08 -11.42
CA LYS A 233 21.85 -3.85 -10.28
C LYS A 233 21.19 -5.15 -10.76
N LEU A 234 20.33 -5.10 -11.78
CA LEU A 234 19.67 -6.28 -12.33
C LEU A 234 20.66 -7.33 -12.84
N ALA A 235 21.74 -6.90 -13.49
CA ALA A 235 22.78 -7.81 -14.00
C ALA A 235 23.41 -8.69 -12.90
N LYS A 236 23.44 -8.22 -11.65
CA LYS A 236 23.99 -8.99 -10.52
C LYS A 236 23.09 -10.15 -10.05
N PHE A 237 21.81 -10.12 -10.41
CA PHE A 237 20.82 -11.13 -9.98
C PHE A 237 20.38 -12.08 -11.10
N ASN A 238 20.83 -11.83 -12.34
CA ASN A 238 20.56 -12.68 -13.51
C ASN A 238 21.68 -13.72 -13.79
N ASN A 239 22.71 -13.80 -12.93
CA ASN A 239 23.79 -14.79 -12.98
C ASN A 239 23.63 -15.80 -11.84
#